data_AF-A0A1J5RSK5-F1
#
_entry.id   AF-A0A1J5RSK5-F1
#
_cell.length_a   1.000
_cell.length_b   1.000
_cell.length_c   1.000
_cell.angle_alpha   90.00
_cell.angle_beta   90.00
_cell.angle_gamma   90.00
#
_symmetry.space_group_name_H-M   'P 1'
#
loop_
_entity.id
_entity.type
_entity.pdbx_description
1 polymer ?
#
loop_
_entity_poly.entity_id
_entity_poly.type
_entity_poly.pdbx_seq_one_letter_code
_entity_poly.pdbx_strand_id
1 'polypeptide(L)' 'MQRPIYLDYNATTPVAQEVADAIQPFLDEHFGNPDIRVFRWVASAED' A
#
# COMPACT_ATOMS: atom_id res chain seq x y z
N MET A 1 -8.20 -21.96 20.76
CA MET A 1 -6.73 -21.73 20.81
C MET A 1 -6.51 -20.24 20.94
N GLN A 2 -5.68 -19.78 21.88
CA GLN A 2 -5.32 -18.35 21.99
C GLN A 2 -4.30 -17.98 20.90
N ARG A 3 -4.43 -16.78 20.34
CA ARG A 3 -3.44 -16.24 19.40
C ARG A 3 -2.15 -15.92 20.17
N PRO A 4 -0.97 -16.20 19.60
CA PRO A 4 0.30 -15.84 20.23
C PRO A 4 0.42 -14.32 20.38
N ILE A 5 1.04 -13.87 21.47
CA ILE A 5 1.34 -12.45 21.70
C ILE A 5 2.63 -12.11 20.94
N TYR A 6 2.58 -11.08 20.10
CA TYR A 6 3.73 -10.58 19.35
C TYR A 6 4.50 -9.55 20.19
N LEU A 7 5.75 -9.85 20.55
CA LEU A 7 6.59 -8.98 21.41
C LEU A 7 7.90 -8.55 20.74
N ASP A 8 8.15 -8.93 19.49
CA ASP A 8 9.39 -8.64 18.79
C ASP A 8 9.28 -7.44 17.84
N TYR A 9 8.91 -6.29 18.40
CA TYR A 9 8.79 -5.03 17.65
C TYR A 9 10.14 -4.46 17.20
N ASN A 10 11.26 -5.00 17.70
CA ASN A 10 12.60 -4.61 17.30
C ASN A 10 13.02 -5.28 15.98
N ALA A 11 12.56 -6.49 15.70
CA ALA A 11 12.83 -7.15 14.43
C ALA A 11 12.03 -6.52 13.29
N THR A 12 10.73 -6.32 13.48
CA THR A 12 9.84 -5.63 12.53
C THR A 12 8.55 -5.23 13.23
N THR A 13 7.69 -4.49 12.54
CA THR A 13 6.41 -4.02 13.07
C THR A 13 5.28 -4.32 12.10
N PRO A 14 4.06 -4.59 12.59
CA PRO A 14 2.88 -4.61 11.73
C PRO A 14 2.70 -3.26 11.03
N VAL A 15 2.27 -3.29 9.76
CA VAL A 15 1.93 -2.07 9.02
C VAL A 15 0.76 -1.39 9.71
N ALA A 16 0.89 -0.09 10.01
CA ALA A 16 -0.21 0.72 10.54
C ALA A 16 -1.35 0.80 9.52
N GLN A 17 -2.60 0.81 9.98
CA GLN A 17 -3.76 0.78 9.08
C GLN A 17 -3.75 1.98 8.11
N GLU A 18 -3.42 3.18 8.60
CA GLU A 18 -3.38 4.39 7.79
C GLU A 18 -2.32 4.32 6.69
N VAL A 19 -1.23 3.57 6.91
CA VAL A 19 -0.19 3.34 5.90
C VAL A 19 -0.67 2.36 4.84
N ALA A 20 -1.38 1.30 5.24
CA ALA A 20 -1.99 0.37 4.29
C ALA A 20 -3.02 1.08 3.41
N ASP A 21 -3.90 1.89 4.02
CA ASP A 21 -4.94 2.66 3.31
C ASP A 21 -4.32 3.67 2.33
N ALA A 22 -3.23 4.32 2.71
CA ALA A 22 -2.52 5.26 1.84
C ALA A 22 -1.82 4.59 0.65
N ILE A 23 -1.36 3.33 0.82
CA ILE A 23 -0.64 2.58 -0.23
C ILE A 23 -1.61 1.87 -1.18
N GLN A 24 -2.79 1.47 -0.72
CA GLN A 24 -3.75 0.66 -1.49
C GLN A 24 -4.00 1.16 -2.93
N PRO A 25 -4.22 2.47 -3.19
CA PRO A 25 -4.45 2.95 -4.56
C PRO A 25 -3.29 2.66 -5.52
N PHE A 26 -2.05 2.63 -5.04
CA PHE A 26 -0.86 2.38 -5.86
C PHE A 26 -0.62 0.89 -6.15
N LEU A 27 -1.32 0.00 -5.45
CA LEU A 27 -1.30 -1.44 -5.72
C LEU A 27 -2.40 -1.84 -6.70
N ASP A 28 -3.55 -1.15 -6.67
CA ASP A 28 -4.71 -1.52 -7.46
C ASP A 28 -4.80 -0.72 -8.78
N GLU A 29 -4.84 0.61 -8.68
CA GLU A 29 -5.21 1.49 -9.80
C GLU A 29 -4.02 2.31 -10.30
N HIS A 30 -3.25 2.92 -9.39
CA HIS A 30 -2.13 3.81 -9.67
C HIS A 30 -0.78 3.07 -9.74
N PHE A 31 -0.73 1.91 -10.40
CA PHE A 31 0.46 1.05 -10.48
C PHE A 31 1.52 1.50 -11.51
N GLY A 32 1.37 2.71 -12.09
CA GLY A 32 2.27 3.23 -13.12
C GLY A 32 3.70 3.48 -12.61
N ASN A 33 4.68 3.33 -13.50
CA ASN A 33 6.06 3.70 -13.18
C ASN A 33 6.17 5.23 -13.02
N PRO A 34 6.70 5.75 -11.90
CA PRO A 34 6.82 7.20 -11.64
C PRO A 34 7.66 7.96 -12.68
N ASP A 35 8.58 7.28 -13.37
CA ASP A 35 9.47 7.91 -14.36
C ASP A 35 8.78 8.15 -15.73
N ILE A 36 7.60 7.56 -15.97
CA ILE A 36 6.91 7.67 -17.26
C ILE A 36 5.75 8.65 -17.18
N ARG A 37 5.93 9.85 -17.77
CA ARG A 37 4.95 10.96 -17.72
C ARG A 37 3.62 10.69 -18.47
N VAL A 38 3.61 9.78 -19.43
CA VAL A 38 2.42 9.54 -20.31
C VAL A 38 1.43 8.56 -19.67
N PHE A 39 1.88 7.64 -18.82
CA PHE A 39 1.00 6.68 -18.13
C PHE A 39 0.46 7.17 -16.77
N ARG A 40 0.71 8.46 -16.41
CA ARG A 40 0.16 9.11 -15.21
C ARG A 40 -1.38 9.04 -15.13
N TRP A 41 -2.06 8.85 -16.26
CA TRP A 41 -3.52 8.99 -16.39
C TRP A 41 -4.28 7.69 -16.65
N VAL A 42 -3.62 6.52 -16.76
CA VAL A 42 -4.34 5.24 -16.96
C VAL A 42 -5.16 4.85 -15.72
N ALA A 43 -4.97 5.56 -14.62
CA ALA A 43 -5.71 5.36 -13.37
C ALA A 43 -6.72 6.46 -13.03
N SER A 44 -7.00 7.38 -13.96
CA SER A 44 -8.04 8.42 -13.79
C SER A 44 -9.18 8.26 -14.80
N ALA A 45 -9.36 7.06 -15.35
CA ALA A 45 -10.32 6.79 -16.40
C ALA A 45 -11.59 6.12 -15.86
N GLU A 46 -12.20 6.66 -14.80
CA GLU A 46 -13.61 6.43 -14.47
C GLU A 46 -14.23 7.71 -13.87
N ASP A 47 -14.82 8.51 -14.76
CA ASP A 47 -16.09 9.25 -14.57
C ASP A 47 -17.01 8.82 -15.73
#